data_AF-K0Z2Z9-F1
#
_entry.id   AF-K0Z2Z9-F1
#
_cell.length_a   1.000
_cell.length_b   1.000
_cell.length_c   1.000
_cell.angle_alpha   90.00
_cell.angle_beta   90.00
_cell.angle_gamma   90.00
#
_symmetry.space_group_name_H-M   'P 1'
#
loop_
_entity.id
_entity.type
_entity.pdbx_description
1 polymer ?
#
loop_
_entity_poly.entity_id
_entity_poly.type
_entity_poly.pdbx_seq_one_letter_code
_entity_poly.pdbx_strand_id
1 'polypeptide(L)'
;QQERPIQLKVDGDEVFYQYDDEVGLLKDGLRLGEVVFYLREGEPRVYDLLDLSEFQIGSQKGALITLDGDVELLLQKSQNQWKLTRLKGAFYRNNHLEQMDQQLIGFGDELSLGAVTIKFYPDEVWVQGPAQVGSQLTLREPSRYGFYEDYPDYHRSPRIIYRGSEDKIL
;
A
#
# COMPACT_ATOMS: atom_id res chain seq x y z
N GLN A 1 -19.67 17.97 -18.90
CA GLN A 1 -18.54 17.20 -19.48
C GLN A 1 -19.05 15.80 -19.77
N GLN A 2 -18.65 15.20 -20.89
CA GLN A 2 -18.98 13.81 -21.20
C GLN A 2 -17.92 12.92 -20.53
N GLU A 3 -18.35 12.00 -19.67
CA GLU A 3 -17.45 11.04 -19.02
C GLU A 3 -16.89 10.07 -20.07
N ARG A 4 -15.57 9.89 -20.09
CA ARG A 4 -14.86 8.95 -20.96
C ARG A 4 -14.39 7.78 -20.09
N PRO A 5 -15.07 6.63 -20.12
CA PRO A 5 -14.74 5.51 -19.23
C PRO A 5 -13.43 4.86 -19.67
N ILE A 6 -12.60 4.48 -18.69
CA ILE A 6 -11.52 3.51 -18.90
C ILE A 6 -12.10 2.13 -18.59
N GLN A 7 -12.11 1.24 -19.58
CA GLN A 7 -12.54 -0.14 -19.39
C GLN A 7 -11.32 -1.04 -19.22
N LEU A 8 -11.39 -1.96 -18.25
CA LEU A 8 -10.33 -2.94 -18.00
C LEU A 8 -10.90 -4.35 -18.21
N LYS A 9 -10.13 -5.21 -18.88
CA LYS A 9 -10.45 -6.63 -19.08
C LYS A 9 -9.24 -7.47 -18.66
N VAL A 10 -9.47 -8.49 -17.84
CA VAL A 10 -8.46 -9.51 -17.52
C VAL A 10 -8.59 -10.66 -18.52
N ASP A 11 -7.46 -11.14 -19.05
CA ASP A 11 -7.38 -12.31 -19.91
C ASP A 11 -6.11 -13.10 -19.55
N GLY A 12 -6.27 -14.22 -18.84
CA GLY A 12 -5.15 -14.93 -18.21
C GLY A 12 -4.45 -14.06 -17.15
N ASP A 13 -3.13 -13.95 -17.26
CA ASP A 13 -2.29 -13.14 -16.37
C ASP A 13 -2.14 -11.68 -16.86
N GLU A 14 -2.78 -11.33 -17.97
CA GLU A 14 -2.69 -10.02 -18.59
C GLU A 14 -3.94 -9.17 -18.32
N VAL A 15 -3.74 -7.86 -18.19
CA VAL A 15 -4.82 -6.88 -18.09
C VAL A 15 -4.78 -5.97 -19.31
N PHE A 16 -5.90 -5.83 -20.00
CA PHE A 16 -6.08 -4.97 -21.17
C PHE A 16 -6.93 -3.76 -20.81
N TYR A 17 -6.68 -2.64 -21.49
CA TYR A 17 -7.48 -1.43 -21.37
C TYR A 17 -8.15 -1.06 -22.69
N GLN A 18 -9.28 -0.35 -22.59
CA GLN A 18 -9.85 0.46 -23.65
C GLN A 18 -10.13 1.86 -23.09
N TYR A 19 -9.65 2.90 -23.78
CA TYR A 19 -9.89 4.30 -23.45
C TYR A 19 -10.04 5.11 -24.74
N ASP A 20 -11.20 5.74 -24.94
CA ASP A 20 -11.60 6.31 -26.24
C ASP A 20 -11.43 5.27 -27.38
N ASP A 21 -10.63 5.56 -28.40
CA ASP A 21 -10.34 4.67 -29.52
C ASP A 21 -9.05 3.83 -29.30
N GLU A 22 -8.37 4.01 -28.17
CA GLU A 22 -7.14 3.29 -27.83
C GLU A 22 -7.45 1.98 -27.09
N VAL A 23 -6.85 0.89 -27.55
CA VAL A 23 -6.91 -0.44 -26.93
C VAL A 23 -5.49 -0.97 -26.80
N GLY A 24 -5.15 -1.54 -25.65
CA GLY A 24 -3.82 -2.11 -25.45
C GLY A 24 -3.66 -2.92 -24.18
N LEU A 25 -2.46 -3.43 -23.98
CA LEU A 25 -2.06 -4.07 -22.74
C LEU A 25 -1.79 -3.00 -21.67
N LEU A 26 -2.35 -3.18 -20.49
CA LEU A 26 -2.07 -2.37 -19.31
C LEU A 26 -0.63 -2.67 -18.86
N LYS A 27 0.20 -1.64 -18.78
CA LYS A 27 1.59 -1.75 -18.34
C LYS A 27 1.82 -0.88 -17.11
N ASP A 28 2.80 -1.24 -16.30
CA ASP A 28 3.21 -0.40 -15.18
C ASP A 28 3.61 1.01 -15.66
N GLY A 29 3.11 2.04 -14.98
CA GLY A 29 3.28 3.44 -15.35
C GLY A 29 2.45 3.92 -16.54
N LEU A 30 1.53 3.11 -17.09
CA LEU A 30 0.68 3.54 -18.22
C LEU A 30 -0.20 4.72 -17.80
N ARG A 31 -0.13 5.82 -18.57
CA ARG A 31 -0.99 6.99 -18.40
C ARG A 31 -2.12 7.00 -19.42
N LEU A 32 -3.36 7.09 -18.95
CA LEU A 32 -4.58 7.27 -19.75
C LEU A 32 -5.27 8.55 -19.28
N GLY A 33 -5.13 9.63 -20.06
CA GLY A 33 -5.54 10.96 -19.62
C GLY A 33 -4.77 11.43 -18.38
N GLU A 34 -5.47 11.74 -17.30
CA GLU A 34 -4.89 12.14 -16.01
C GLU A 34 -4.63 10.94 -15.07
N VAL A 35 -5.09 9.75 -15.42
CA VAL A 35 -4.95 8.54 -14.61
C VAL A 35 -3.64 7.83 -14.98
N VAL A 36 -2.89 7.40 -13.96
CA VAL A 36 -1.70 6.56 -14.13
C VAL A 36 -1.96 5.23 -13.44
N PHE A 37 -1.69 4.14 -14.14
CA PHE A 37 -1.81 2.78 -13.63
C PHE A 37 -0.45 2.27 -13.16
N TYR A 38 -0.45 1.60 -12.03
CA TYR A 38 0.70 0.86 -11.53
C TYR A 38 0.28 -0.57 -11.24
N LEU A 39 1.08 -1.52 -11.69
CA LEU A 39 0.83 -2.95 -11.49
C LEU A 39 1.69 -3.42 -10.32
N ARG A 40 1.02 -3.94 -9.29
CA ARG A 40 1.69 -4.41 -8.09
C ARG A 40 1.96 -5.90 -8.21
N GLU A 41 3.23 -6.29 -8.21
CA GLU A 41 3.65 -7.69 -8.24
C GLU A 41 4.21 -8.13 -6.89
N GLY A 42 3.99 -9.41 -6.58
CA GLY A 42 4.56 -10.09 -5.42
C GLY A 42 3.87 -9.80 -4.08
N GLU A 43 4.22 -10.62 -3.09
CA GLU A 43 3.77 -10.48 -1.72
C GLU A 43 4.58 -9.39 -0.98
N PRO A 44 3.99 -8.71 0.02
CA PRO A 44 4.72 -7.76 0.85
C PRO A 44 5.84 -8.45 1.65
N ARG A 45 7.02 -7.83 1.66
CA ARG A 45 8.13 -8.24 2.54
C ARG A 45 8.12 -7.38 3.80
N VAL A 46 8.30 -8.01 4.95
CA VAL A 46 8.21 -7.35 6.25
C VAL A 46 9.60 -7.15 6.84
N TYR A 47 9.87 -5.95 7.35
CA TYR A 47 11.16 -5.58 7.91
C TYR A 47 11.01 -4.97 9.30
N ASP A 48 11.99 -5.23 10.17
CA ASP A 48 12.03 -4.72 11.54
C ASP A 48 12.53 -3.27 11.60
N LEU A 49 11.88 -2.43 12.41
CA LEU A 49 12.23 -1.02 12.63
C LEU A 49 12.71 -0.72 14.07
N LEU A 50 12.88 -1.73 14.94
CA LEU A 50 13.17 -1.52 16.37
C LEU A 50 14.44 -0.70 16.62
N ASP A 51 15.50 -0.96 15.87
CA ASP A 51 16.80 -0.31 16.06
C ASP A 51 16.93 1.04 15.33
N LEU A 52 15.89 1.45 14.61
CA LEU A 52 15.90 2.68 13.81
C LEU A 52 15.23 3.84 14.55
N SER A 53 15.92 4.97 14.55
CA SER A 53 15.37 6.26 14.94
C SER A 53 15.14 7.19 13.75
N GLU A 54 15.77 6.91 12.61
CA GLU A 54 15.63 7.71 11.39
C GLU A 54 15.96 6.86 10.17
N PHE A 55 15.24 7.09 9.06
CA PHE A 55 15.64 6.58 7.74
C PHE A 55 14.99 7.37 6.61
N GLN A 56 15.53 7.21 5.40
CA GLN A 56 15.01 7.85 4.20
C GLN A 56 14.43 6.83 3.21
N ILE A 57 13.45 7.28 2.44
CA ILE A 57 12.83 6.58 1.32
C ILE A 57 12.96 7.48 0.08
N GLY A 58 13.41 6.93 -1.05
CA GLY A 58 13.51 7.66 -2.31
C GLY A 58 14.62 7.15 -3.22
N SER A 59 14.91 7.84 -4.32
CA SER A 59 15.92 7.41 -5.31
C SER A 59 17.35 7.85 -4.98
N GLN A 60 17.54 8.62 -3.92
CA GLN A 60 18.83 9.17 -3.53
C GLN A 60 19.77 8.11 -2.92
N LYS A 61 21.07 8.25 -3.20
CA LYS A 61 22.11 7.42 -2.61
C LYS A 61 22.08 7.54 -1.07
N GLY A 62 21.95 6.41 -0.39
CA GLY A 62 21.89 6.34 1.08
C GLY A 62 20.47 6.27 1.64
N ALA A 63 19.42 6.34 0.80
CA ALA A 63 18.08 5.95 1.22
C ALA A 63 18.06 4.49 1.65
N LEU A 64 17.35 4.21 2.76
CA LEU A 64 17.24 2.87 3.30
C LEU A 64 16.25 2.02 2.50
N ILE A 65 15.21 2.65 1.96
CA ILE A 65 14.30 2.03 0.99
C ILE A 65 14.43 2.84 -0.29
N THR A 66 15.02 2.23 -1.31
CA THR A 66 15.23 2.84 -2.62
C THR A 66 14.15 2.38 -3.59
N LEU A 67 13.58 3.31 -4.34
CA LEU A 67 12.58 3.03 -5.37
C LEU A 67 12.74 4.00 -6.54
N ASP A 68 12.28 3.58 -7.71
CA ASP A 68 12.24 4.44 -8.89
C ASP A 68 11.06 5.40 -8.75
N GLY A 69 11.36 6.70 -8.63
CA GLY A 69 10.34 7.71 -8.45
C GLY A 69 10.91 9.07 -8.07
N ASP A 70 10.11 10.10 -8.30
CA ASP A 70 10.43 11.47 -7.92
C ASP A 70 9.87 11.82 -6.54
N VAL A 71 10.16 10.97 -5.54
CA VAL A 71 9.69 11.14 -4.16
C VAL A 71 10.83 10.89 -3.19
N GLU A 72 10.97 11.78 -2.21
CA GLU A 72 11.98 11.69 -1.17
C GLU A 72 11.33 11.98 0.18
N LEU A 73 11.34 11.00 1.06
CA LEU A 73 10.70 11.06 2.38
C LEU A 73 11.73 10.77 3.47
N LEU A 74 11.62 11.48 4.58
CA LEU A 74 12.39 11.27 5.80
C LEU A 74 11.45 10.80 6.91
N LEU A 75 11.77 9.67 7.54
CA LEU A 75 11.07 9.14 8.70
C LEU A 75 11.95 9.34 9.93
N GLN A 76 11.38 9.91 10.99
CA GLN A 76 12.05 10.12 12.28
C GLN A 76 11.17 9.61 13.42
N LYS A 77 11.72 8.81 14.33
CA LYS A 77 11.01 8.23 15.47
C LYS A 77 11.21 9.09 16.70
N SER A 78 10.11 9.53 17.30
CA SER A 78 10.10 10.21 18.61
C SER A 78 8.99 9.62 19.46
N GLN A 79 9.27 9.31 20.74
CA GLN A 79 8.29 8.74 21.67
C GLN A 79 7.53 7.52 21.11
N ASN A 80 8.24 6.65 20.37
CA ASN A 80 7.69 5.47 19.69
C ASN A 80 6.67 5.77 18.58
N GLN A 81 6.66 6.99 18.05
CA GLN A 81 5.85 7.40 16.92
C GLN A 81 6.73 7.91 15.78
N TRP A 82 6.40 7.48 14.56
CA TRP A 82 7.08 7.94 13.36
C TRP A 82 6.48 9.25 12.86
N LYS A 83 7.34 10.25 12.66
CA LYS A 83 7.03 11.47 11.93
C LYS A 83 7.62 11.35 10.54
N LEU A 84 6.79 11.54 9.53
CA LEU A 84 7.21 11.61 8.14
C LEU A 84 7.41 13.08 7.76
N THR A 85 8.46 13.39 7.01
CA THR A 85 8.70 14.67 6.34
C THR A 85 8.91 14.42 4.86
N ARG A 86 8.06 15.02 4.02
CA ARG A 86 8.24 15.10 2.57
C ARG A 86 9.36 16.08 2.27
N LEU A 87 10.41 15.59 1.63
CA LEU A 87 11.50 16.43 1.11
C LEU A 87 11.22 16.80 -0.35
N LYS A 88 10.62 15.87 -1.10
CA LYS A 88 10.31 16.01 -2.51
C LYS A 88 9.16 15.10 -2.92
N GLY A 89 8.42 15.51 -3.96
CA GLY A 89 7.49 14.64 -4.67
C GLY A 89 6.11 14.50 -4.04
N ALA A 90 5.16 14.03 -4.84
CA ALA A 90 3.84 13.67 -4.37
C ALA A 90 3.80 12.21 -3.89
N PHE A 91 3.01 11.94 -2.87
CA PHE A 91 2.66 10.59 -2.47
C PHE A 91 1.23 10.53 -1.95
N TYR A 92 0.65 9.33 -1.94
CA TYR A 92 -0.66 9.08 -1.39
C TYR A 92 -0.52 8.36 -0.06
N ARG A 93 -1.35 8.72 0.91
CA ARG A 93 -1.53 7.98 2.16
C ARG A 93 -2.95 7.46 2.20
N ASN A 94 -3.12 6.15 2.37
CA ASN A 94 -4.43 5.49 2.37
C ASN A 94 -5.31 5.94 1.19
N ASN A 95 -4.73 6.01 -0.01
CA ASN A 95 -5.36 6.47 -1.26
C ASN A 95 -5.74 7.96 -1.34
N HIS A 96 -5.28 8.80 -0.42
CA HIS A 96 -5.46 10.24 -0.48
C HIS A 96 -4.13 10.95 -0.79
N LEU A 97 -4.15 11.88 -1.76
CA LEU A 97 -2.99 12.71 -2.07
C LEU A 97 -2.64 13.58 -0.85
N GLU A 98 -1.48 13.34 -0.26
CA GLU A 98 -1.08 14.06 0.95
C GLU A 98 -0.67 15.50 0.60
N GLN A 99 -1.18 16.46 1.38
CA GLN A 99 -1.04 17.90 1.12
C GLN A 99 0.00 18.56 2.01
N MET A 100 0.24 18.00 3.19
CA MET A 100 1.21 18.53 4.13
C MET A 100 2.58 17.89 3.91
N ASP A 101 3.64 18.63 4.25
CA ASP A 101 4.99 18.08 4.22
C ASP A 101 5.28 17.25 5.47
N GLN A 102 4.66 17.57 6.60
CA GLN A 102 4.92 16.92 7.89
C GLN A 102 3.65 16.32 8.49
N GLN A 103 3.75 15.05 8.88
CA GLN A 103 2.63 14.27 9.38
C GLN A 103 3.13 13.15 10.29
N LEU A 104 2.31 12.80 11.28
CA LEU A 104 2.51 11.61 12.07
C LEU A 104 1.98 10.39 11.31
N ILE A 105 2.77 9.33 11.31
CA ILE A 105 2.38 8.02 10.81
C ILE A 105 1.68 7.28 11.93
N GLY A 106 0.43 6.93 11.66
CA GLY A 106 -0.42 6.09 12.47
C GLY A 106 -0.21 4.61 12.19
N PHE A 107 -0.86 3.80 13.01
CA PHE A 107 -0.80 2.36 12.91
C PHE A 107 -1.46 1.88 11.61
N GLY A 108 -0.72 1.13 10.79
CA GLY A 108 -1.22 0.51 9.56
C GLY A 108 -1.42 1.48 8.40
N ASP A 109 -0.93 2.71 8.48
CA ASP A 109 -0.94 3.62 7.33
C ASP A 109 -0.16 3.04 6.16
N GLU A 110 -0.75 3.13 4.96
CA GLU A 110 -0.14 2.72 3.72
C GLU A 110 0.21 3.94 2.88
N LEU A 111 1.46 4.01 2.43
CA LEU A 111 1.92 4.97 1.44
C LEU A 111 1.94 4.32 0.06
N SER A 112 1.45 5.04 -0.95
CA SER A 112 1.56 4.65 -2.36
C SER A 112 2.52 5.59 -3.08
N LEU A 113 3.57 4.99 -3.65
CA LEU A 113 4.75 5.63 -4.25
C LEU A 113 4.98 4.98 -5.63
N GLY A 114 4.15 5.34 -6.61
CA GLY A 114 4.14 4.66 -7.91
C GLY A 114 3.71 3.20 -7.78
N ALA A 115 4.54 2.27 -8.27
CA ALA A 115 4.32 0.83 -8.16
C ALA A 115 4.66 0.24 -6.78
N VAL A 116 5.21 1.05 -5.87
CA VAL A 116 5.59 0.62 -4.52
C VAL A 116 4.53 1.04 -3.52
N THR A 117 4.16 0.11 -2.64
CA THR A 117 3.42 0.44 -1.42
C THR A 117 4.20 0.09 -0.18
N ILE A 118 4.15 0.99 0.80
CA ILE A 118 4.85 0.85 2.07
C ILE A 118 3.85 1.03 3.19
N LYS A 119 3.60 -0.03 3.95
CA LYS A 119 2.70 0.00 5.11
C LYS A 119 3.49 0.06 6.40
N PHE A 120 3.10 0.96 7.29
CA PHE A 120 3.86 1.28 8.50
C PHE A 120 3.17 0.77 9.76
N TYR A 121 3.99 0.23 10.65
CA TYR A 121 3.66 -0.08 12.04
C TYR A 121 4.75 0.51 12.96
N PRO A 122 4.53 0.56 14.29
CA PRO A 122 5.52 1.15 15.21
C PRO A 122 6.93 0.55 15.12
N ASP A 123 7.03 -0.76 14.91
CA ASP A 123 8.27 -1.54 14.89
C ASP A 123 8.44 -2.41 13.63
N GLU A 124 7.57 -2.26 12.63
CA GLU A 124 7.65 -2.98 11.36
C GLU A 124 7.26 -2.10 10.18
N VAL A 125 7.82 -2.40 9.01
CA VAL A 125 7.40 -1.85 7.72
C VAL A 125 7.19 -2.98 6.72
N TRP A 126 6.10 -2.90 5.96
CA TRP A 126 5.79 -3.85 4.90
C TRP A 126 6.03 -3.16 3.57
N VAL A 127 6.89 -3.73 2.73
CA VAL A 127 7.27 -3.15 1.44
C VAL A 127 6.82 -4.10 0.34
N GLN A 128 6.03 -3.59 -0.60
CA GLN A 128 5.52 -4.35 -1.75
C GLN A 128 5.79 -3.57 -3.04
N GLY A 129 6.12 -4.29 -4.12
CA GLY A 129 6.51 -3.70 -5.40
C GLY A 129 8.03 -3.57 -5.59
N PRO A 130 8.48 -2.90 -6.67
CA PRO A 130 9.87 -2.84 -7.09
C PRO A 130 10.72 -1.86 -6.26
N ALA A 131 10.89 -2.16 -4.97
CA ALA A 131 11.76 -1.41 -4.07
C ALA A 131 12.98 -2.25 -3.62
N GLN A 132 14.11 -1.58 -3.47
CA GLN A 132 15.31 -2.16 -2.86
C GLN A 132 15.39 -1.72 -1.40
N VAL A 133 15.62 -2.68 -0.51
CA VAL A 133 15.70 -2.43 0.92
C VAL A 133 17.14 -2.66 1.38
N GLY A 134 17.72 -1.65 2.04
CA GLY A 134 19.10 -1.70 2.51
C GLY A 134 19.30 -2.78 3.57
N SER A 135 20.50 -3.37 3.61
CA SER A 135 20.84 -4.51 4.46
C SER A 135 20.77 -4.24 5.97
N GLN A 136 20.58 -2.97 6.37
CA GLN A 136 20.40 -2.56 7.76
C GLN A 136 18.99 -2.92 8.28
N LEU A 137 18.02 -3.13 7.39
CA LEU A 137 16.69 -3.61 7.74
C LEU A 137 16.68 -5.14 7.76
N THR A 138 16.46 -5.70 8.95
CA THR A 138 16.34 -7.15 9.11
C THR A 138 15.00 -7.61 8.56
N LEU A 139 15.03 -8.54 7.60
CA LEU A 139 13.83 -9.22 7.13
C LEU A 139 13.19 -9.98 8.29
N ARG A 140 11.87 -9.85 8.41
CA ARG A 140 11.10 -10.41 9.51
C ARG A 140 9.97 -11.28 9.00
N GLU A 141 10.04 -12.56 9.33
CA GLU A 141 8.96 -13.52 9.11
C GLU A 141 8.79 -14.38 10.37
N PRO A 142 7.59 -14.44 10.98
CA PRO A 142 6.34 -13.77 10.60
C PRO A 142 6.26 -12.30 11.06
N SER A 143 5.36 -11.52 10.43
CA SER A 143 4.98 -10.19 10.95
C SER A 143 4.34 -10.29 12.33
N ARG A 144 4.56 -9.29 13.19
CA ARG A 144 3.82 -9.11 14.46
C ARG A 144 2.37 -8.69 14.24
N TYR A 145 2.04 -8.15 13.07
CA TYR A 145 0.73 -7.58 12.74
C TYR A 145 0.00 -8.33 11.63
N GLY A 146 0.64 -9.35 11.05
CA GLY A 146 0.00 -10.27 10.12
C GLY A 146 -1.00 -11.17 10.83
N PHE A 147 -2.06 -11.54 10.12
CA PHE A 147 -2.92 -12.62 10.57
C PHE A 147 -2.17 -13.96 10.48
N TYR A 148 -2.39 -14.86 11.44
CA TYR A 148 -1.91 -16.24 11.33
C TYR A 148 -2.75 -17.02 10.30
N GLU A 149 -2.21 -18.11 9.77
CA GLU A 149 -2.82 -18.88 8.66
C GLU A 149 -4.26 -19.35 8.96
N ASP A 150 -4.53 -19.70 10.22
CA ASP A 150 -5.86 -20.11 10.70
C ASP A 150 -6.73 -18.95 11.25
N TYR A 151 -6.38 -17.69 10.94
CA TYR A 151 -7.19 -16.57 11.43
C TYR A 151 -8.58 -16.64 10.81
N PRO A 152 -9.65 -16.69 11.62
CA PRO A 152 -10.98 -16.90 11.06
C PRO A 152 -11.38 -15.69 10.21
N ASP A 153 -11.75 -15.94 8.97
CA ASP A 153 -12.31 -14.91 8.09
C ASP A 153 -13.73 -14.55 8.54
N TYR A 154 -13.80 -13.62 9.50
CA TYR A 154 -15.05 -13.05 9.99
C TYR A 154 -15.65 -12.01 9.02
N HIS A 155 -15.07 -11.80 7.82
CA HIS A 155 -15.67 -10.94 6.79
C HIS A 155 -16.86 -11.60 6.09
N ARG A 156 -17.20 -12.86 6.42
CA ARG A 156 -18.59 -13.30 6.27
C ARG A 156 -19.45 -12.60 7.32
N SER A 157 -20.12 -11.53 6.90
CA SER A 157 -21.16 -10.86 7.69
C SER A 157 -21.99 -11.89 8.46
N PRO A 158 -22.27 -11.68 9.77
CA PRO A 158 -23.09 -12.61 10.52
C PRO A 158 -24.42 -12.76 9.77
N ARG A 159 -24.73 -13.96 9.27
CA ARG A 159 -26.10 -14.24 8.81
C ARG A 159 -26.97 -14.26 10.05
N ILE A 160 -27.70 -13.17 10.31
CA ILE A 160 -28.79 -13.18 11.30
C ILE A 160 -29.85 -14.13 10.75
N ILE A 161 -29.88 -15.36 11.26
CA ILE A 161 -30.97 -16.30 10.99
C ILE A 161 -32.07 -15.94 11.98
N TYR A 162 -33.10 -15.23 11.52
CA TYR A 162 -34.37 -15.18 12.24
C TYR A 162 -34.97 -16.58 12.17
N ARG A 163 -34.79 -17.39 13.22
CA ARG A 163 -35.72 -18.51 13.47
C ARG A 163 -36.97 -17.90 14.05
N GLY A 164 -38.06 -17.92 13.28
CA GLY A 164 -39.37 -17.61 13.84
C GLY A 164 -39.62 -18.52 15.03
N SER A 165 -40.08 -17.95 16.13
CA SER A 165 -40.58 -18.70 17.28
C SER A 165 -41.56 -19.74 16.75
N GLU A 166 -41.29 -21.03 16.93
CA GLU A 166 -42.38 -22.00 16.81
C GLU A 166 -43.42 -21.61 17.84
N ASP A 167 -44.59 -21.18 17.36
CA ASP A 167 -45.76 -20.98 18.19
C ASP A 167 -45.94 -22.23 19.05
N LYS A 168 -45.94 -22.06 20.38
CA LYS A 168 -46.42 -23.10 21.27
C LYS A 168 -47.90 -23.28 20.98
N ILE A 169 -48.24 -24.34 20.26
CA ILE A 169 -49.61 -24.83 20.15
C ILE A 169 -50.08 -25.13 21.58
N LEU A 170 -51.21 -24.53 21.96
CA LEU A 170 -51.94 -24.75 23.22
C LEU A 170 -52.39 -26.21 23.36
#